data_AF-A0AAW6TT53-F1
#
_entry.id   AF-A0AAW6TT53-F1
#
_cell.length_a   1.000
_cell.length_b   1.000
_cell.length_c   1.000
_cell.angle_alpha   90.00
_cell.angle_beta   90.00
_cell.angle_gamma   90.00
#
_symmetry.space_group_name_H-M   'P 1'
#
loop_
_entity.id
_entity.type
_entity.pdbx_description
1 polymer ?
#
loop_
_entity_poly.entity_id
_entity_poly.type
_entity_poly.pdbx_seq_one_letter_code
_entity_poly.pdbx_strand_id
1 'polypeptide(L)'
;MELLRLLRPVHWIKNLFVFAALVFSRQLLGPLDETLLDVAKVVGAFWCFSLAASAMYVLNDIVDRRADSIHPERRNRPLAAGRVTVAGALMVAAGCAVLSLAGALALSRALAVIVLEYMGLTILYSVALKRVMIVDCIVIAVGFVLRAVAGAVVIGVSISPWLVICTFALCLFLAFSKRRGEIAQLQENSEAFRKTLGEYTPELLAHMLDVTSVLAVTCFLLYAMDYRTKELFGTNNLVYTTPLVLYCIFRFSALTQKGVYSDPVRLILHDRPFQLGMLLWVLLCIGIVYGIGIGQRLGTLGFGWVFLV
;
A
#
# COMPACT_ATOMS: atom_id res chain seq x y z
N MET A 1 11.73 -11.99 -22.77
CA MET A 1 11.93 -12.09 -21.29
C MET A 1 12.37 -10.77 -20.66
N GLU A 2 13.37 -10.07 -21.19
CA GLU A 2 13.90 -8.84 -20.57
C GLU A 2 12.89 -7.67 -20.51
N LEU A 3 11.99 -7.55 -21.50
CA LEU A 3 10.88 -6.57 -21.49
C LEU A 3 9.90 -6.81 -20.33
N LEU A 4 9.56 -8.07 -20.02
CA LEU A 4 8.71 -8.40 -18.86
C LEU A 4 9.43 -8.11 -17.53
N ARG A 5 10.75 -8.34 -17.47
CA ARG A 5 11.57 -7.96 -16.31
C ARG A 5 11.59 -6.43 -16.11
N LEU A 6 11.57 -5.67 -17.20
CA LEU A 6 11.50 -4.21 -17.20
C LEU A 6 10.20 -3.69 -16.54
N LEU A 7 9.06 -4.37 -16.79
CA LEU A 7 7.75 -4.03 -16.24
C LEU A 7 7.58 -4.36 -14.76
N ARG A 8 8.49 -5.16 -14.18
CA ARG A 8 8.53 -5.44 -12.73
C ARG A 8 7.20 -5.99 -12.16
N PRO A 9 6.65 -7.09 -12.71
CA PRO A 9 5.32 -7.61 -12.35
C PRO A 9 5.21 -8.02 -10.87
N VAL A 10 6.30 -8.46 -10.25
CA VAL A 10 6.34 -8.77 -8.79
C VAL A 10 5.93 -7.55 -7.95
N HIS A 11 6.19 -6.33 -8.42
CA HIS A 11 5.81 -5.12 -7.71
C HIS A 11 4.34 -4.72 -7.88
N TRP A 12 3.58 -5.38 -8.77
CA TRP A 12 2.14 -5.16 -8.91
C TRP A 12 1.35 -5.59 -7.67
N ILE A 13 1.93 -6.44 -6.81
CA ILE A 13 1.35 -6.79 -5.51
C ILE A 13 1.05 -5.55 -4.64
N LYS A 14 1.82 -4.46 -4.81
CA LYS A 14 1.59 -3.19 -4.09
C LYS A 14 0.29 -2.51 -4.52
N ASN A 15 -0.23 -2.83 -5.70
CA ASN A 15 -1.49 -2.29 -6.20
C ASN A 15 -2.69 -3.04 -5.60
N LEU A 16 -2.49 -4.08 -4.78
CA LEU A 16 -3.57 -4.72 -4.02
C LEU A 16 -4.29 -3.73 -3.09
N PHE A 17 -3.64 -2.62 -2.70
CA PHE A 17 -4.28 -1.53 -1.97
C PHE A 17 -5.50 -0.92 -2.69
N VAL A 18 -5.59 -1.05 -4.02
CA VAL A 18 -6.77 -0.63 -4.79
C VAL A 18 -8.01 -1.44 -4.39
N PHE A 19 -7.86 -2.68 -3.92
CA PHE A 19 -8.97 -3.52 -3.47
C PHE A 19 -9.44 -3.22 -2.04
N ALA A 20 -8.73 -2.38 -1.28
CA ALA A 20 -9.08 -2.11 0.12
C ALA A 20 -10.52 -1.61 0.25
N ALA A 21 -10.93 -0.66 -0.61
CA ALA A 21 -12.27 -0.11 -0.59
C ALA A 21 -13.36 -1.16 -0.87
N LEU A 22 -13.11 -2.11 -1.78
CA LEU A 22 -14.07 -3.17 -2.10
C LEU A 22 -14.34 -4.07 -0.90
N VAL A 23 -13.31 -4.36 -0.09
CA VAL A 23 -13.44 -5.19 1.12
C VAL A 23 -14.20 -4.46 2.23
N PHE A 24 -14.00 -3.14 2.36
CA PHE A 24 -14.56 -2.33 3.45
C PHE A 24 -15.86 -1.58 3.11
N SER A 25 -16.38 -1.68 1.88
CA SER A 25 -17.54 -0.88 1.43
C SER A 25 -18.91 -1.56 1.52
N ARG A 26 -19.01 -2.77 2.08
CA ARG A 26 -20.23 -3.62 2.08
C ARG A 26 -20.84 -3.91 0.69
N GLN A 27 -20.30 -3.39 -0.40
CA GLN A 27 -20.81 -3.63 -1.76
C GLN A 27 -20.80 -5.10 -2.15
N LEU A 28 -19.93 -5.91 -1.55
CA LEU A 28 -19.90 -7.38 -1.71
C LEU A 28 -21.18 -8.10 -1.22
N LEU A 29 -22.10 -7.40 -0.55
CA LEU A 29 -23.38 -7.94 -0.04
C LEU A 29 -24.59 -7.55 -0.89
N GLY A 30 -24.38 -6.74 -1.94
CA GLY A 30 -25.43 -6.26 -2.83
C GLY A 30 -25.92 -7.33 -3.83
N PRO A 31 -26.78 -6.94 -4.77
CA PRO A 31 -27.16 -7.79 -5.90
C PRO A 31 -25.91 -8.26 -6.66
N LEU A 32 -25.97 -9.50 -7.18
CA LEU A 32 -24.84 -10.13 -7.88
C LEU A 32 -24.34 -9.27 -9.04
N ASP A 33 -25.24 -8.67 -9.83
CA ASP A 33 -24.88 -7.90 -11.02
C ASP A 33 -24.11 -6.62 -10.68
N GLU A 34 -24.53 -5.89 -9.64
CA GLU A 34 -23.85 -4.69 -9.15
C GLU A 34 -22.48 -5.06 -8.56
N THR A 35 -22.43 -6.15 -7.80
CA THR A 35 -21.19 -6.64 -7.19
C THR A 35 -20.16 -7.02 -8.26
N LEU A 36 -20.58 -7.73 -9.30
CA LEU A 36 -19.71 -8.13 -10.41
C LEU A 36 -19.17 -6.91 -11.17
N LEU A 37 -20.00 -5.89 -11.37
CA LEU A 37 -19.59 -4.65 -12.02
C LEU A 37 -18.55 -3.90 -11.16
N ASP A 38 -18.76 -3.80 -9.86
CA ASP A 38 -17.82 -3.13 -8.95
C ASP A 38 -16.49 -3.89 -8.82
N VAL A 39 -16.53 -5.22 -8.76
CA VAL A 39 -15.34 -6.06 -8.86
C VAL A 39 -14.60 -5.79 -10.18
N ALA A 40 -15.30 -5.77 -11.32
CA ALA A 40 -14.70 -5.53 -12.62
C ALA A 40 -14.04 -4.13 -12.70
N LYS A 41 -14.69 -3.10 -12.15
CA LYS A 41 -14.13 -1.74 -12.06
C LYS A 41 -12.85 -1.68 -11.22
N VAL A 42 -12.84 -2.33 -10.06
CA VAL A 42 -11.66 -2.37 -9.16
C VAL A 42 -10.51 -3.16 -9.79
N VAL A 43 -10.81 -4.29 -10.46
CA VAL A 43 -9.83 -5.05 -11.24
C VAL A 43 -9.27 -4.20 -12.39
N GLY A 44 -10.13 -3.45 -13.09
CA GLY A 44 -9.72 -2.49 -14.11
C GLY A 44 -8.79 -1.41 -13.54
N ALA A 45 -9.12 -0.84 -12.38
CA ALA A 45 -8.29 0.14 -11.69
C ALA A 45 -6.93 -0.47 -11.27
N PHE A 46 -6.91 -1.71 -10.79
CA PHE A 46 -5.67 -2.44 -10.48
C PHE A 46 -4.76 -2.56 -11.71
N TRP A 47 -5.30 -2.89 -12.88
CA TRP A 47 -4.53 -2.97 -14.11
C TRP A 47 -4.02 -1.60 -14.56
N CYS A 48 -4.86 -0.55 -14.46
CA CYS A 48 -4.44 0.82 -14.75
C CYS A 48 -3.25 1.24 -13.86
N PHE A 49 -3.32 1.00 -12.54
CA PHE A 49 -2.22 1.28 -11.63
C PHE A 49 -0.98 0.42 -11.88
N SER A 50 -1.16 -0.83 -12.31
CA SER A 50 -0.04 -1.73 -12.64
C SER A 50 0.71 -1.26 -13.88
N LEU A 51 -0.01 -0.81 -14.90
CA LEU A 51 0.58 -0.20 -16.10
C LEU A 51 1.25 1.16 -15.78
N ALA A 52 0.59 2.03 -15.00
CA ALA A 52 1.17 3.30 -14.57
C ALA A 52 2.46 3.09 -13.76
N ALA A 53 2.43 2.19 -12.76
CA ALA A 53 3.60 1.86 -11.95
C ALA A 53 4.73 1.29 -12.82
N SER A 54 4.40 0.42 -13.78
CA SER A 54 5.40 -0.12 -14.72
C SER A 54 6.04 0.99 -15.55
N ALA A 55 5.26 1.91 -16.13
CA ALA A 55 5.78 3.07 -16.86
C ALA A 55 6.73 3.90 -16.00
N MET A 56 6.35 4.19 -14.75
CA MET A 56 7.17 4.97 -13.83
C MET A 56 8.45 4.23 -13.40
N TYR A 57 8.40 2.91 -13.19
CA TYR A 57 9.59 2.12 -12.92
C TYR A 57 10.57 2.12 -14.10
N VAL A 58 10.06 2.03 -15.32
CA VAL A 58 10.88 2.11 -16.53
C VAL A 58 11.55 3.48 -16.64
N LEU A 59 10.79 4.57 -16.45
CA LEU A 59 11.36 5.94 -16.44
C LEU A 59 12.42 6.10 -15.36
N ASN A 60 12.18 5.58 -14.15
CA ASN A 60 13.16 5.62 -13.06
C ASN A 60 14.45 4.85 -13.43
N ASP A 61 14.33 3.67 -14.06
CA ASP A 61 15.48 2.88 -14.50
C ASP A 61 16.27 3.57 -15.62
N ILE A 62 15.63 4.40 -16.44
CA ILE A 62 16.31 5.25 -17.44
C ILE A 62 17.12 6.34 -16.74
N VAL A 63 16.52 7.05 -15.78
CA VAL A 63 17.18 8.12 -15.02
C VAL A 63 18.37 7.57 -14.22
N ASP A 64 18.19 6.42 -13.57
CA ASP A 64 19.20 5.81 -12.70
C ASP A 64 20.19 4.91 -13.46
N ARG A 65 20.09 4.79 -14.79
CA ARG A 65 20.89 3.86 -15.61
C ARG A 65 22.39 3.87 -15.31
N ARG A 66 23.00 5.06 -15.21
CA ARG A 66 24.44 5.22 -14.97
C ARG A 66 24.84 4.87 -13.53
N ALA A 67 23.98 5.18 -12.56
CA ALA A 67 24.23 4.83 -11.16
C ALA A 67 24.04 3.32 -10.94
N ASP A 68 23.00 2.76 -11.54
CA ASP A 68 22.67 1.33 -11.45
C ASP A 68 23.74 0.45 -12.11
N SER A 69 24.40 0.89 -13.19
CA SER A 69 25.45 0.11 -13.85
C SER A 69 26.68 -0.15 -12.97
N ILE A 70 26.91 0.69 -11.95
CA ILE A 70 28.04 0.57 -11.02
C ILE A 70 27.67 -0.29 -9.79
N HIS A 71 26.37 -0.43 -9.49
CA HIS A 71 25.90 -1.12 -8.28
C HIS A 71 25.96 -2.66 -8.42
N PRO A 72 26.48 -3.40 -7.41
CA PRO A 72 26.68 -4.86 -7.50
C PRO A 72 25.45 -5.67 -7.92
N GLU A 73 24.29 -5.37 -7.35
CA GLU A 73 23.01 -6.01 -7.70
C GLU A 73 22.25 -5.33 -8.85
N ARG A 74 22.20 -3.98 -8.87
CA ARG A 74 21.35 -3.23 -9.84
C ARG A 74 21.95 -3.17 -11.24
N ARG A 75 23.24 -3.49 -11.42
CA ARG A 75 23.88 -3.61 -12.74
C ARG A 75 23.22 -4.66 -13.62
N ASN A 76 22.54 -5.64 -13.02
CA ASN A 76 21.83 -6.71 -13.74
C ASN A 76 20.47 -6.27 -14.31
N ARG A 77 20.01 -5.04 -14.02
CA ARG A 77 18.77 -4.49 -14.58
C ARG A 77 18.88 -4.39 -16.10
N PRO A 78 17.81 -4.68 -16.88
CA PRO A 78 17.91 -4.75 -18.35
C PRO A 78 18.48 -3.49 -19.02
N LEU A 79 18.15 -2.30 -18.49
CA LEU A 79 18.68 -1.01 -18.97
C LEU A 79 20.14 -0.76 -18.54
N ALA A 80 20.50 -1.10 -17.31
CA ALA A 80 21.87 -0.93 -16.80
C ALA A 80 22.85 -1.92 -17.44
N ALA A 81 22.38 -3.13 -17.76
CA ALA A 81 23.12 -4.17 -18.46
C ALA A 81 23.17 -3.98 -19.99
N GLY A 82 22.55 -2.93 -20.52
CA GLY A 82 22.51 -2.66 -21.97
C GLY A 82 21.68 -3.63 -22.81
N ARG A 83 20.87 -4.50 -22.18
CA ARG A 83 20.04 -5.51 -22.87
C ARG A 83 18.80 -4.92 -23.54
N VAL A 84 18.38 -3.73 -23.11
CA VAL A 84 17.26 -2.98 -23.69
C VAL A 84 17.73 -1.56 -24.00
N THR A 85 17.43 -1.08 -25.22
CA THR A 85 17.78 0.28 -25.64
C THR A 85 16.90 1.30 -24.92
N VAL A 86 17.43 2.52 -24.70
CA VAL A 86 16.67 3.61 -24.07
C VAL A 86 15.42 3.96 -24.87
N ALA A 87 15.51 3.96 -26.20
CA ALA A 87 14.37 4.18 -27.09
C ALA A 87 13.30 3.08 -26.91
N GLY A 88 13.69 1.81 -26.84
CA GLY A 88 12.77 0.70 -26.58
C GLY A 88 12.08 0.81 -25.22
N ALA A 89 12.84 1.15 -24.18
CA ALA A 89 12.29 1.38 -22.85
C ALA A 89 11.31 2.57 -22.81
N LEU A 90 11.61 3.67 -23.50
CA LEU A 90 10.72 4.82 -23.62
C LEU A 90 9.42 4.47 -24.34
N MET A 91 9.48 3.72 -25.45
CA MET A 91 8.27 3.27 -26.15
C MET A 91 7.39 2.40 -25.26
N VAL A 92 7.97 1.49 -24.49
CA VAL A 92 7.24 0.65 -23.54
C VAL A 92 6.62 1.50 -22.42
N ALA A 93 7.39 2.43 -21.84
CA ALA A 93 6.90 3.32 -20.80
C ALA A 93 5.74 4.19 -21.30
N ALA A 94 5.87 4.77 -22.49
CA ALA A 94 4.84 5.57 -23.12
C ALA A 94 3.59 4.74 -23.44
N GLY A 95 3.74 3.53 -24.00
CA GLY A 95 2.64 2.61 -24.26
C GLY A 95 1.88 2.24 -22.97
N CYS A 96 2.60 1.88 -21.90
CA CYS A 96 1.99 1.59 -20.60
C CYS A 96 1.29 2.81 -20.00
N ALA A 97 1.88 4.01 -20.10
CA ALA A 97 1.28 5.25 -19.63
C ALA A 97 -0.03 5.59 -20.37
N VAL A 98 -0.01 5.51 -21.71
CA VAL A 98 -1.19 5.77 -22.55
C VAL A 98 -2.30 4.75 -22.28
N LEU A 99 -1.97 3.45 -22.23
CA LEU A 99 -2.96 2.41 -21.92
C LEU A 99 -3.53 2.56 -20.51
N SER A 100 -2.69 2.94 -19.53
CA SER A 100 -3.14 3.22 -18.17
C SER A 100 -4.13 4.39 -18.12
N LEU A 101 -3.80 5.53 -18.75
CA LEU A 101 -4.70 6.69 -18.78
C LEU A 101 -5.97 6.44 -19.58
N ALA A 102 -5.87 5.77 -20.73
CA ALA A 102 -7.03 5.44 -21.56
C ALA A 102 -7.99 4.49 -20.82
N GLY A 103 -7.46 3.45 -20.17
CA GLY A 103 -8.23 2.55 -19.33
C GLY A 103 -8.85 3.26 -18.13
N ALA A 104 -8.09 4.15 -17.49
CA ALA A 104 -8.59 4.94 -16.37
C ALA A 104 -9.74 5.87 -16.80
N LEU A 105 -9.61 6.58 -17.93
CA LEU A 105 -10.65 7.45 -18.49
C LEU A 105 -11.90 6.66 -18.90
N ALA A 106 -11.73 5.45 -19.43
CA ALA A 106 -12.84 4.57 -19.78
C ALA A 106 -13.62 4.08 -18.55
N LEU A 107 -12.96 3.92 -17.40
CA LEU A 107 -13.59 3.53 -16.14
C LEU A 107 -14.22 4.72 -15.41
N SER A 108 -13.46 5.79 -15.15
CA SER A 108 -13.98 7.05 -14.61
C SER A 108 -12.99 8.22 -14.77
N ARG A 109 -13.53 9.43 -14.99
CA ARG A 109 -12.71 10.66 -15.07
C ARG A 109 -11.91 10.89 -13.78
N ALA A 110 -12.49 10.59 -12.63
CA ALA A 110 -11.84 10.74 -11.34
C ALA A 110 -10.66 9.77 -11.17
N LEU A 111 -10.78 8.52 -11.64
CA LEU A 111 -9.67 7.58 -11.66
C LEU A 111 -8.52 8.08 -12.52
N ALA A 112 -8.81 8.65 -13.70
CA ALA A 112 -7.78 9.19 -14.58
C ALA A 112 -6.99 10.34 -13.94
N VAL A 113 -7.66 11.23 -13.20
CA VAL A 113 -7.00 12.30 -12.44
C VAL A 113 -6.07 11.71 -11.38
N ILE A 114 -6.54 10.73 -10.59
CA ILE A 114 -5.73 10.09 -9.55
C ILE A 114 -4.50 9.36 -10.14
N VAL A 115 -4.67 8.67 -11.28
CA VAL A 115 -3.57 8.02 -11.99
C VAL A 115 -2.55 9.05 -12.49
N LEU A 116 -3.02 10.18 -13.01
CA LEU A 116 -2.16 11.27 -13.46
C LEU A 116 -1.38 11.90 -12.29
N GLU A 117 -2.04 12.18 -11.17
CA GLU A 117 -1.40 12.65 -9.93
C GLU A 117 -0.36 11.65 -9.43
N TYR A 118 -0.69 10.35 -9.43
CA TYR A 118 0.24 9.30 -9.04
C TYR A 118 1.48 9.26 -9.95
N MET A 119 1.31 9.37 -11.27
CA MET A 119 2.42 9.43 -12.22
C MET A 119 3.28 10.68 -12.02
N GLY A 120 2.66 11.86 -11.90
CA GLY A 120 3.35 13.12 -11.64
C GLY A 120 4.16 13.08 -10.35
N LEU A 121 3.56 12.58 -9.27
CA LEU A 121 4.22 12.37 -7.98
C LEU A 121 5.42 11.42 -8.10
N THR A 122 5.28 10.33 -8.87
CA THR A 122 6.36 9.35 -9.03
C THR A 122 7.51 9.88 -9.89
N ILE A 123 7.23 10.70 -10.92
CA ILE A 123 8.26 11.39 -11.69
C ILE A 123 9.01 12.39 -10.81
N LEU A 124 8.27 13.22 -10.06
CA LEU A 124 8.86 14.21 -9.15
C LEU A 124 9.73 13.53 -8.07
N TYR A 125 9.27 12.38 -7.56
CA TYR A 125 10.05 11.53 -6.67
C TYR A 125 11.36 11.09 -7.30
N SER A 126 11.32 10.52 -8.51
CA SER A 126 12.49 9.97 -9.18
C SER A 126 13.55 11.03 -9.51
N VAL A 127 13.13 12.24 -9.85
CA VAL A 127 14.03 13.33 -10.26
C VAL A 127 14.60 14.09 -9.05
N ALA A 128 13.74 14.43 -8.08
CA ALA A 128 14.11 15.36 -7.01
C ALA A 128 13.91 14.78 -5.60
N LEU A 129 12.71 14.30 -5.28
CA LEU A 129 12.33 14.09 -3.88
C LEU A 129 13.00 12.90 -3.20
N LYS A 130 13.46 11.90 -3.97
CA LYS A 130 14.18 10.74 -3.41
C LYS A 130 15.49 11.09 -2.70
N ARG A 131 15.99 12.32 -2.86
CA ARG A 131 17.23 12.82 -2.24
C ARG A 131 16.99 13.59 -0.95
N VAL A 132 15.73 13.90 -0.64
CA VAL A 132 15.36 14.70 0.53
C VAL A 132 14.89 13.76 1.63
N MET A 133 15.56 13.82 2.79
CA MET A 133 15.23 13.02 3.97
C MET A 133 13.75 13.22 4.35
N ILE A 134 13.08 12.16 4.80
CA ILE A 134 11.67 12.07 5.20
C ILE A 134 10.69 12.20 4.03
N VAL A 135 10.93 13.13 3.11
CA VAL A 135 10.07 13.40 1.96
C VAL A 135 9.99 12.17 1.05
N ASP A 136 11.08 11.40 0.93
CA ASP A 136 11.07 10.13 0.21
C ASP A 136 10.02 9.14 0.77
N CYS A 137 9.99 8.96 2.09
CA CYS A 137 9.04 8.12 2.80
C CYS A 137 7.59 8.66 2.70
N ILE A 138 7.42 9.98 2.83
CA ILE A 138 6.10 10.64 2.70
C ILE A 138 5.53 10.40 1.31
N VAL A 139 6.32 10.61 0.25
CA VAL A 139 5.86 10.44 -1.14
C VAL A 139 5.48 8.99 -1.42
N ILE A 140 6.23 8.02 -0.88
CA ILE A 140 5.88 6.60 -0.96
C ILE A 140 4.53 6.34 -0.28
N ALA A 141 4.32 6.87 0.92
CA ALA A 141 3.07 6.71 1.66
C ALA A 141 1.87 7.36 0.93
N VAL A 142 2.03 8.57 0.38
CA VAL A 142 1.01 9.22 -0.46
C VAL A 142 0.69 8.35 -1.69
N GLY A 143 1.70 7.75 -2.33
CA GLY A 143 1.47 6.83 -3.45
C GLY A 143 0.59 5.62 -3.10
N PHE A 144 0.68 5.09 -1.87
CA PHE A 144 -0.21 4.03 -1.41
C PHE A 144 -1.62 4.54 -1.10
N VAL A 145 -1.73 5.74 -0.53
CA VAL A 145 -3.02 6.41 -0.31
C VAL A 145 -3.75 6.62 -1.63
N LEU A 146 -3.09 7.13 -2.67
CA LEU A 146 -3.69 7.34 -3.99
C LEU A 146 -4.28 6.05 -4.58
N ARG A 147 -3.62 4.90 -4.34
CA ARG A 147 -4.15 3.58 -4.75
C ARG A 147 -5.42 3.21 -4.01
N ALA A 148 -5.43 3.36 -2.69
CA ALA A 148 -6.61 3.08 -1.88
C ALA A 148 -7.79 3.99 -2.27
N VAL A 149 -7.51 5.27 -2.49
CA VAL A 149 -8.51 6.27 -2.93
C VAL A 149 -9.06 5.95 -4.32
N ALA A 150 -8.21 5.60 -5.28
CA ALA A 150 -8.65 5.18 -6.61
C ALA A 150 -9.62 3.99 -6.56
N GLY A 151 -9.34 3.02 -5.70
CA GLY A 151 -10.19 1.85 -5.48
C GLY A 151 -11.60 2.19 -5.03
N ALA A 152 -11.77 3.19 -4.16
CA ALA A 152 -13.09 3.60 -3.71
C ALA A 152 -13.81 4.50 -4.71
N VAL A 153 -13.06 5.40 -5.37
CA VAL A 153 -13.61 6.34 -6.34
C VAL A 153 -14.19 5.61 -7.55
N VAL A 154 -13.56 4.52 -8.00
CA VAL A 154 -14.07 3.77 -9.17
C VAL A 154 -15.41 3.08 -8.89
N ILE A 155 -15.68 2.69 -7.64
CA ILE A 155 -16.93 2.07 -7.20
C ILE A 155 -17.91 3.06 -6.53
N GLY A 156 -17.59 4.36 -6.53
CA GLY A 156 -18.46 5.41 -6.00
C GLY A 156 -18.61 5.40 -4.48
N VAL A 157 -17.66 4.82 -3.73
CA VAL A 157 -17.71 4.74 -2.27
C VAL A 157 -16.91 5.88 -1.65
N SER A 158 -17.49 6.54 -0.65
CA SER A 158 -16.77 7.50 0.19
C SER A 158 -15.88 6.77 1.19
N ILE A 159 -14.57 7.03 1.16
CA ILE A 159 -13.64 6.50 2.18
C ILE A 159 -13.70 7.39 3.43
N SER A 160 -13.69 6.76 4.61
CA SER A 160 -13.50 7.48 5.87
C SER A 160 -12.15 8.24 5.86
N PRO A 161 -12.12 9.55 6.14
CA PRO A 161 -10.87 10.30 6.27
C PRO A 161 -9.89 9.65 7.26
N TRP A 162 -10.41 9.03 8.32
CA TRP A 162 -9.62 8.30 9.31
C TRP A 162 -8.90 7.09 8.71
N LEU A 163 -9.53 6.36 7.79
CA LEU A 163 -8.86 5.25 7.07
C LEU A 163 -7.79 5.75 6.10
N VAL A 164 -7.99 6.91 5.48
CA VAL A 164 -7.00 7.53 4.60
C VAL A 164 -5.73 7.87 5.41
N ILE A 165 -5.91 8.54 6.55
CA ILE A 165 -4.78 8.92 7.43
C ILE A 165 -4.16 7.67 8.07
N CYS A 166 -4.96 6.67 8.45
CA CYS A 166 -4.46 5.40 8.96
C CYS A 166 -3.58 4.68 7.93
N THR A 167 -4.03 4.61 6.66
CA THR A 167 -3.26 4.02 5.56
C THR A 167 -1.96 4.78 5.33
N PHE A 168 -2.02 6.11 5.34
CA PHE A 168 -0.84 6.97 5.23
C PHE A 168 0.16 6.67 6.36
N ALA A 169 -0.29 6.66 7.62
CA ALA A 169 0.53 6.40 8.79
C ALA A 169 1.16 5.00 8.77
N LEU A 170 0.39 3.96 8.40
CA LEU A 170 0.90 2.59 8.26
C LEU A 170 1.94 2.48 7.13
N CYS A 171 1.69 3.09 5.98
CA CYS A 171 2.65 3.08 4.88
C CYS A 171 3.94 3.84 5.24
N LEU A 172 3.82 4.93 6.00
CA LEU A 172 4.96 5.69 6.48
C LEU A 172 5.76 4.90 7.53
N PHE A 173 5.08 4.21 8.45
CA PHE A 173 5.68 3.27 9.39
C PHE A 173 6.47 2.16 8.67
N LEU A 174 5.91 1.57 7.61
CA LEU A 174 6.61 0.57 6.80
C LEU A 174 7.80 1.18 6.04
N ALA A 175 7.67 2.40 5.54
CA ALA A 175 8.75 3.09 4.84
C ALA A 175 9.94 3.38 5.77
N PHE A 176 9.70 3.91 6.96
CA PHE A 176 10.74 4.12 7.97
C PHE A 176 11.35 2.80 8.47
N SER A 177 10.54 1.76 8.61
CA SER A 177 11.03 0.42 8.98
C SER A 177 12.02 -0.10 7.95
N LYS A 178 11.73 0.13 6.67
CA LYS A 178 12.64 -0.20 5.57
C LYS A 178 13.93 0.61 5.61
N ARG A 179 13.85 1.94 5.84
CA ARG A 179 15.04 2.80 5.98
C ARG A 179 15.94 2.30 7.11
N ARG A 180 15.36 1.92 8.25
CA ARG A 180 16.11 1.36 9.38
C ARG A 180 16.80 0.05 9.04
N GLY A 181 16.11 -0.86 8.35
CA GLY A 181 16.69 -2.12 7.88
C GLY A 181 17.84 -1.90 6.89
N GLU A 182 17.73 -0.94 5.99
CA GLU A 182 18.81 -0.56 5.07
C GLU A 182 20.04 0.00 5.82
N ILE A 183 19.85 0.82 6.87
CA ILE A 183 20.95 1.33 7.71
C ILE A 183 21.62 0.22 8.50
N ALA A 184 20.84 -0.70 9.10
CA ALA A 184 21.39 -1.82 9.85
C ALA A 184 22.27 -2.75 8.98
N GLN A 185 22.00 -2.82 7.67
CA GLN A 185 22.79 -3.58 6.71
C GLN A 185 24.02 -2.84 6.17
N LEU A 186 24.14 -1.53 6.41
CA LEU A 186 25.32 -0.75 6.02
C LEU A 186 26.47 -1.00 7.01
N GLN A 187 27.09 -2.17 6.91
CA GLN A 187 28.43 -2.40 7.46
C GLN A 187 29.53 -2.13 6.41
N GLU A 188 30.42 -1.21 6.80
CA GLU A 188 31.81 -0.94 6.37
C GLU A 188 32.21 -0.40 4.99
N ASN A 189 31.52 -0.59 3.85
CA ASN A 189 32.22 -0.39 2.55
C ASN A 189 31.55 0.43 1.43
N SER A 190 30.82 1.53 1.69
CA SER A 190 30.35 2.38 0.58
C SER A 190 30.12 3.85 0.93
N GLU A 191 31.10 4.71 0.64
CA GLU A 191 30.97 6.18 0.66
C GLU A 191 29.80 6.69 -0.21
N ALA A 192 29.41 5.94 -1.25
CA ALA A 192 28.29 6.29 -2.13
C ALA A 192 26.90 6.19 -1.46
N PHE A 193 26.74 5.36 -0.41
CA PHE A 193 25.48 5.21 0.33
C PHE A 193 25.25 6.32 1.38
N ARG A 194 26.32 7.04 1.78
CA ARG A 194 26.26 8.10 2.80
C ARG A 194 25.49 9.36 2.39
N LYS A 195 25.30 9.65 1.11
CA LYS A 195 24.75 10.95 0.66
C LYS A 195 23.25 11.17 0.90
N THR A 196 22.48 10.12 1.22
CA THR A 196 21.04 10.26 1.56
C THR A 196 20.67 9.46 2.81
N LEU A 197 21.35 8.35 3.10
CA LEU A 197 21.16 7.61 4.36
C LEU A 197 22.02 8.13 5.52
N GLY A 198 23.04 8.96 5.26
CA GLY A 198 23.93 9.48 6.30
C GLY A 198 23.28 10.48 7.26
N GLU A 199 22.09 11.00 6.91
CA GLU A 199 21.33 11.93 7.77
C GLU A 199 20.41 11.19 8.76
N TYR A 200 20.11 9.91 8.53
CA TYR A 200 19.26 9.13 9.42
C TYR A 200 20.09 8.46 10.52
N THR A 201 19.73 8.74 11.78
CA THR A 201 20.23 7.97 12.92
C THR A 201 19.25 6.87 13.34
N PRO A 202 19.72 5.77 13.94
CA PRO A 202 18.84 4.74 14.49
C PRO A 202 17.81 5.30 15.49
N GLU A 203 18.19 6.31 16.26
CA GLU A 203 17.34 6.97 17.27
C GLU A 203 16.24 7.79 16.59
N LEU A 204 16.58 8.57 15.56
CA LEU A 204 15.61 9.34 14.78
C LEU A 204 14.58 8.41 14.13
N LEU A 205 15.02 7.30 13.53
CA LEU A 205 14.13 6.33 12.92
C LEU A 205 13.27 5.60 13.95
N ALA A 206 13.78 5.31 15.16
CA ALA A 206 12.96 4.77 16.24
C ALA A 206 11.84 5.76 16.61
N HIS A 207 12.17 7.04 16.77
CA HIS A 207 11.19 8.08 17.07
C HIS A 207 10.12 8.22 15.97
N MET A 208 10.53 8.21 14.70
CA MET A 208 9.61 8.25 13.57
C MET A 208 8.69 7.03 13.51
N LEU A 209 9.20 5.83 13.84
CA LEU A 209 8.40 4.61 13.93
C LEU A 209 7.36 4.69 15.05
N ASP A 210 7.75 5.18 16.23
CA ASP A 210 6.85 5.32 17.36
C ASP A 210 5.73 6.32 17.03
N VAL A 211 6.07 7.51 16.52
CA VAL A 211 5.09 8.55 16.13
C VAL A 211 4.10 8.03 15.08
N THR A 212 4.59 7.36 14.03
CA THR A 212 3.73 6.84 12.97
C THR A 212 2.86 5.68 13.43
N SER A 213 3.36 4.82 14.32
CA SER A 213 2.58 3.74 14.92
C SER A 213 1.43 4.26 15.80
N VAL A 214 1.70 5.27 16.63
CA VAL A 214 0.67 5.91 17.46
C VAL A 214 -0.38 6.57 16.57
N LEU A 215 0.04 7.32 15.55
CA LEU A 215 -0.89 7.94 14.61
C LEU A 215 -1.79 6.91 13.92
N ALA A 216 -1.24 5.77 13.50
CA ALA A 216 -2.01 4.69 12.88
C ALA A 216 -3.04 4.08 13.84
N VAL A 217 -2.65 3.76 15.07
CA VAL A 217 -3.56 3.21 16.09
C VAL A 217 -4.66 4.20 16.45
N THR A 218 -4.32 5.46 16.66
CA THR A 218 -5.30 6.51 16.97
C THR A 218 -6.28 6.70 15.82
N CYS A 219 -5.82 6.74 14.57
CA CYS A 219 -6.71 6.85 13.41
C CYS A 219 -7.61 5.62 13.27
N PHE A 220 -7.10 4.42 13.56
CA PHE A 220 -7.92 3.21 13.58
C PHE A 220 -9.02 3.27 14.65
N LEU A 221 -8.69 3.74 15.87
CA LEU A 221 -9.67 3.91 16.95
C LEU A 221 -10.74 4.94 16.59
N LEU A 222 -10.32 6.09 16.03
CA LEU A 222 -11.24 7.12 15.57
C LEU A 222 -12.16 6.59 14.47
N TYR A 223 -11.62 5.82 13.52
CA TYR A 223 -12.42 5.13 12.51
C TYR A 223 -13.42 4.14 13.14
N ALA A 224 -12.97 3.29 14.07
CA ALA A 224 -13.80 2.26 14.69
C ALA A 224 -14.95 2.83 15.53
N MET A 225 -14.80 4.06 16.04
CA MET A 225 -15.80 4.76 16.85
C MET A 225 -16.60 5.82 16.07
N ASP A 226 -16.24 6.11 14.82
CA ASP A 226 -16.86 7.15 14.00
C ASP A 226 -18.33 6.85 13.71
N TYR A 227 -19.15 7.89 13.65
CA TYR A 227 -20.59 7.75 13.39
C TYR A 227 -20.86 7.16 12.00
N ARG A 228 -20.05 7.53 10.99
CA ARG A 228 -20.16 6.99 9.62
C ARG A 228 -19.89 5.49 9.57
N THR A 229 -18.93 5.03 10.36
CA THR A 229 -18.59 3.61 10.51
C THR A 229 -19.74 2.86 11.18
N LYS A 230 -20.33 3.45 12.23
CA LYS A 230 -21.51 2.91 12.89
C LYS A 230 -22.69 2.77 11.93
N GLU A 231 -22.96 3.78 11.11
CA GLU A 231 -24.03 3.77 10.12
C GLU A 231 -23.76 2.71 9.03
N LEU A 232 -22.53 2.63 8.55
CA LEU A 232 -22.15 1.67 7.51
C LEU A 232 -22.22 0.22 7.99
N PHE A 233 -21.70 -0.09 9.18
CA PHE A 233 -21.62 -1.47 9.69
C PHE A 233 -22.71 -1.86 10.70
N GLY A 234 -23.46 -0.90 11.24
CA GLY A 234 -24.44 -1.14 12.30
C GLY A 234 -23.83 -1.38 13.68
N THR A 235 -22.51 -1.21 13.85
CA THR A 235 -21.81 -1.45 15.12
C THR A 235 -20.49 -0.69 15.22
N ASN A 236 -20.05 -0.41 16.45
CA ASN A 236 -18.73 0.12 16.78
C ASN A 236 -17.80 -0.94 17.38
N ASN A 237 -18.19 -2.21 17.32
CA ASN A 237 -17.46 -3.31 17.97
C ASN A 237 -16.07 -3.57 17.35
N LEU A 238 -15.73 -2.94 16.22
CA LEU A 238 -14.38 -2.97 15.65
C LEU A 238 -13.32 -2.48 16.64
N VAL A 239 -13.71 -1.61 17.60
CA VAL A 239 -12.82 -1.15 18.67
C VAL A 239 -12.26 -2.31 19.51
N TYR A 240 -12.98 -3.41 19.67
CA TYR A 240 -12.53 -4.57 20.43
C TYR A 240 -11.41 -5.36 19.75
N THR A 241 -11.13 -5.08 18.47
CA THR A 241 -10.00 -5.67 17.76
C THR A 241 -8.66 -4.96 18.06
N THR A 242 -8.70 -3.83 18.78
CA THR A 242 -7.53 -3.01 19.12
C THR A 242 -6.39 -3.78 19.80
N PRO A 243 -6.62 -4.71 20.76
CA PRO A 243 -5.53 -5.48 21.37
C PRO A 243 -4.70 -6.26 20.35
N LEU A 244 -5.32 -6.79 19.28
CA LEU A 244 -4.60 -7.48 18.20
C LEU A 244 -3.84 -6.51 17.30
N VAL A 245 -4.42 -5.33 17.00
CA VAL A 245 -3.74 -4.27 16.26
C VAL A 245 -2.47 -3.84 16.99
N LEU A 246 -2.58 -3.56 18.30
CA LEU A 246 -1.45 -3.22 19.16
C LEU A 246 -0.41 -4.34 19.19
N TYR A 247 -0.83 -5.59 19.36
CA TYR A 247 0.08 -6.74 19.31
C TYR A 247 0.87 -6.78 18.00
N CYS A 248 0.21 -6.65 16.84
CA CYS A 248 0.86 -6.70 15.54
C CYS A 248 1.86 -5.55 15.36
N ILE A 249 1.48 -4.33 15.75
CA ILE A 249 2.34 -3.14 15.68
C ILE A 249 3.55 -3.27 16.60
N PHE A 250 3.34 -3.68 17.86
CA PHE A 250 4.43 -3.85 18.83
C PHE A 250 5.37 -4.99 18.42
N ARG A 251 4.83 -6.12 17.94
CA ARG A 251 5.63 -7.24 17.42
C ARG A 251 6.48 -6.79 16.23
N PHE A 252 5.88 -6.06 15.30
CA PHE A 252 6.57 -5.53 14.13
C PHE A 252 7.68 -4.56 14.53
N SER A 253 7.37 -3.58 15.39
CA SER A 253 8.33 -2.59 15.88
C SER A 253 9.49 -3.25 16.63
N ALA A 254 9.21 -4.19 17.54
CA ALA A 254 10.22 -4.92 18.29
C ALA A 254 11.19 -5.72 17.39
N LEU A 255 10.67 -6.41 16.37
CA LEU A 255 11.51 -7.17 15.42
C LEU A 255 12.36 -6.26 14.53
N THR A 256 11.81 -5.12 14.13
CA THR A 256 12.52 -4.09 13.35
C THR A 256 13.61 -3.43 14.19
N GLN A 257 13.33 -3.15 15.47
CA GLN A 257 14.31 -2.58 16.40
C GLN A 257 15.47 -3.53 16.68
N LYS A 258 15.18 -4.84 16.81
CA LYS A 258 16.17 -5.91 16.98
C LYS A 258 17.00 -6.20 15.72
N GLY A 259 16.64 -5.63 14.56
CA GLY A 259 17.35 -5.87 13.30
C GLY A 259 17.24 -7.30 12.75
N VAL A 260 16.27 -8.09 13.21
CA VAL A 260 16.08 -9.49 12.77
C VAL A 260 15.72 -9.57 11.28
N TYR A 261 14.96 -8.59 10.80
CA TYR A 261 14.57 -8.46 9.40
C TYR A 261 14.94 -7.07 8.89
N SER A 262 15.61 -7.01 7.73
CA SER A 262 15.96 -5.76 7.05
C SER A 262 14.89 -5.27 6.07
N ASP A 263 13.97 -6.13 5.69
CA ASP A 263 12.85 -5.80 4.80
C ASP A 263 11.50 -6.03 5.51
N PRO A 264 10.65 -4.99 5.64
CA PRO A 264 9.29 -5.10 6.13
C PRO A 264 8.48 -6.23 5.52
N VAL A 265 8.63 -6.47 4.22
CA VAL A 265 7.88 -7.51 3.51
C VAL A 265 8.33 -8.89 3.98
N ARG A 266 9.64 -9.09 4.20
CA ARG A 266 10.17 -10.35 4.71
C ARG A 266 9.64 -10.65 6.12
N LEU A 267 9.54 -9.65 7.00
CA LEU A 267 8.95 -9.80 8.33
C LEU A 267 7.50 -10.29 8.23
N ILE A 268 6.67 -9.62 7.44
CA ILE A 268 5.25 -9.97 7.23
C ILE A 268 5.10 -11.40 6.70
N LEU A 269 6.00 -11.85 5.82
CA LEU A 269 5.93 -13.16 5.18
C LEU A 269 6.54 -14.32 6.00
N HIS A 270 7.37 -14.05 7.00
CA HIS A 270 8.09 -15.12 7.72
C HIS A 270 7.82 -15.16 9.23
N ASP A 271 7.41 -14.06 9.88
CA ASP A 271 7.10 -14.09 11.31
C ASP A 271 5.72 -14.69 11.56
N ARG A 272 5.69 -15.96 11.98
CA ARG A 272 4.43 -16.69 12.27
C ARG A 272 3.57 -16.03 13.35
N PRO A 273 4.13 -15.52 14.48
CA PRO A 273 3.32 -14.82 15.48
C PRO A 273 2.62 -13.58 14.91
N PHE A 274 3.32 -12.76 14.11
CA PHE A 274 2.70 -11.64 13.40
C PHE A 274 1.59 -12.08 12.44
N GLN A 275 1.82 -13.14 11.65
CA GLN A 275 0.81 -13.67 10.73
C GLN A 275 -0.43 -14.18 11.43
N LEU A 276 -0.28 -14.89 12.55
CA LEU A 276 -1.40 -15.36 13.36
C LEU A 276 -2.19 -14.18 13.94
N GLY A 277 -1.50 -13.16 14.47
CA GLY A 277 -2.14 -11.94 14.96
C GLY A 277 -2.94 -11.22 13.87
N MET A 278 -2.35 -11.08 12.68
CA MET A 278 -2.99 -10.44 11.53
C MET A 278 -4.19 -11.27 11.02
N LEU A 279 -4.06 -12.59 10.95
CA LEU A 279 -5.14 -13.50 10.55
C LEU A 279 -6.32 -13.42 11.52
N LEU A 280 -6.05 -13.51 12.83
CA LEU A 280 -7.08 -13.37 13.86
C LEU A 280 -7.76 -12.01 13.79
N TRP A 281 -6.99 -10.94 13.57
CA TRP A 281 -7.52 -9.59 13.41
C TRP A 281 -8.47 -9.49 12.21
N VAL A 282 -8.06 -9.99 11.04
CA VAL A 282 -8.91 -10.02 9.84
C VAL A 282 -10.18 -10.84 10.06
N LEU A 283 -10.06 -12.03 10.66
CA LEU A 283 -11.22 -12.88 10.97
C LEU A 283 -12.21 -12.19 11.92
N LEU A 284 -11.72 -11.50 12.95
CA LEU A 284 -12.59 -10.72 13.84
C LEU A 284 -13.24 -9.54 13.14
N CYS A 285 -12.50 -8.79 12.32
CA CYS A 285 -13.06 -7.70 11.51
C CYS A 285 -14.18 -8.21 10.60
N ILE A 286 -13.96 -9.33 9.91
CA ILE A 286 -14.99 -9.98 9.08
C ILE A 286 -16.17 -10.42 9.94
N GLY A 287 -15.93 -11.10 11.06
CA GLY A 287 -16.98 -11.56 11.98
C GLY A 287 -17.85 -10.41 12.50
N ILE A 288 -17.25 -9.27 12.86
CA ILE A 288 -17.98 -8.09 13.35
C ILE A 288 -18.76 -7.39 12.22
N VAL A 289 -18.13 -7.19 11.06
CA VAL A 289 -18.74 -6.47 9.92
C VAL A 289 -19.87 -7.26 9.27
N TYR A 290 -19.69 -8.58 9.14
CA TYR A 290 -20.62 -9.46 8.43
C TYR A 290 -21.55 -10.27 9.36
N GLY A 291 -21.16 -10.53 10.61
CA GLY A 291 -21.95 -11.32 11.56
C GLY A 291 -23.32 -10.70 11.87
N ILE A 292 -23.40 -9.37 11.93
CA ILE A 292 -24.67 -8.64 12.15
C ILE A 292 -25.59 -8.77 10.93
N GLY A 293 -25.03 -8.72 9.71
CA GLY A 293 -25.81 -8.87 8.47
C GLY A 293 -26.38 -10.28 8.29
N ILE A 294 -25.63 -11.30 8.71
CA ILE A 294 -26.10 -12.69 8.73
C ILE A 294 -27.19 -12.88 9.80
N GLY A 295 -27.01 -12.30 11.00
CA GLY A 295 -28.01 -12.35 12.07
C GLY A 295 -29.35 -11.71 11.67
N GLN A 296 -29.33 -10.59 10.95
CA GLN A 296 -30.55 -9.95 10.44
C GLN A 296 -31.24 -10.77 9.33
N ARG A 297 -30.48 -11.34 8.38
CA ARG A 297 -31.02 -12.20 7.31
C ARG A 297 -31.58 -13.53 7.84
N LEU A 298 -30.97 -14.11 8.88
CA LEU A 298 -31.47 -15.31 9.55
C LEU A 298 -32.68 -15.01 10.45
N GLY A 299 -32.70 -13.84 11.10
CA GLY A 299 -33.86 -13.36 11.86
C GLY A 299 -35.11 -13.18 10.99
N THR A 300 -34.96 -12.69 9.75
CA THR A 300 -36.07 -12.64 8.77
C THR A 300 -36.51 -14.01 8.27
N LEU A 301 -35.68 -15.05 8.41
CA LEU A 301 -35.99 -16.45 8.09
C LEU A 301 -36.47 -17.25 9.33
N GLY A 302 -36.76 -16.57 10.45
CA GLY A 302 -37.32 -17.19 11.66
C GLY A 302 -36.30 -17.84 12.61
N PHE A 303 -35.00 -17.71 12.34
CA PHE A 303 -33.94 -18.19 13.25
C PHE A 303 -33.33 -17.02 14.02
N GLY A 304 -33.97 -16.65 15.14
CA GLY A 304 -33.44 -15.65 16.06
C GLY A 304 -32.31 -16.22 16.91
N TRP A 305 -31.11 -15.63 16.83
CA TRP A 305 -30.04 -15.86 17.80
C TRP A 305 -29.92 -14.67 18.75
N VAL A 306 -30.12 -14.98 20.03
CA VAL A 306 -29.69 -14.19 21.19
C VAL A 306 -28.16 -14.24 21.26
N PHE A 307 -27.55 -13.16 21.73
CA PHE A 307 -26.11 -12.91 21.99
C PHE A 307 -25.38 -12.05 20.96
N LEU A 308 -25.33 -10.74 21.26
CA LEU A 308 -24.11 -9.91 21.30
C LEU A 308 -24.51 -8.47 21.68
N VAL A 309 -24.47 -8.18 22.98
CA VAL A 309 -24.32 -6.82 23.53
C VAL A 309 -22.84 -6.65 23.88
#